data_AF-A0A7T3V4D4-F1
#
_entry.id   AF-A0A7T3V4D4-F1
#
_cell.length_a   1.000
_cell.length_b   1.000
_cell.length_c   1.000
_cell.angle_alpha   90.00
_cell.angle_beta   90.00
_cell.angle_gamma   90.00
#
_symmetry.space_group_name_H-M   'P 1'
#
loop_
_entity.id
_entity.type
_entity.pdbx_description
1 polymer ?
#
loop_
_entity_poly.entity_id
_entity_poly.type
_entity_poly.pdbx_seq_one_letter_code
_entity_poly.pdbx_strand_id
1 'polypeptide(L)'
;MNENEKQQRLIALASCDGRCEVCGKQLSQNGWQGAHRIANTKPNRTKWGAWIIDHPMNIAIVCSLGCNQLCNIGNNPGKCLRLVKEIVEKEIKKF
;
A
#
# COMPACT_ATOMS: atom_id res chain seq x y z
N MET A 1 -12.19 -3.72 -9.75
CA MET A 1 -10.72 -3.69 -9.64
C MET A 1 -10.16 -3.87 -11.04
N ASN A 2 -9.43 -2.87 -11.53
CA ASN A 2 -8.81 -2.95 -12.86
C ASN A 2 -7.56 -3.86 -12.82
N GLU A 3 -7.01 -4.20 -13.99
CA GLU A 3 -5.90 -5.16 -14.08
C GLU A 3 -4.61 -4.62 -13.43
N ASN A 4 -4.39 -3.31 -13.49
CA ASN A 4 -3.25 -2.66 -12.84
C ASN A 4 -3.35 -2.81 -11.31
N GLU A 5 -4.50 -2.53 -10.70
CA GLU A 5 -4.73 -2.69 -9.26
C GLU A 5 -4.50 -4.15 -8.78
N LYS A 6 -4.87 -5.14 -9.59
CA LYS A 6 -4.56 -6.56 -9.28
C LYS A 6 -3.06 -6.82 -9.30
N GLN A 7 -2.38 -6.36 -10.34
CA GLN A 7 -0.94 -6.57 -10.49
C GLN A 7 -0.16 -5.93 -9.33
N GLN A 8 -0.54 -4.73 -8.90
CA GLN A 8 0.09 -4.06 -7.76
C GLN A 8 -0.08 -4.85 -6.46
N ARG A 9 -1.26 -5.45 -6.25
CA ARG A 9 -1.53 -6.31 -5.08
C ARG A 9 -0.74 -7.62 -5.12
N LEU A 10 -0.56 -8.21 -6.30
CA LEU A 10 0.26 -9.41 -6.46
C LEU A 10 1.74 -9.12 -6.18
N ILE A 11 2.26 -7.98 -6.65
CA ILE A 11 3.63 -7.52 -6.34
C ILE A 11 3.80 -7.34 -4.84
N ALA A 12 2.85 -6.67 -4.17
CA ALA A 12 2.88 -6.49 -2.72
C ALA A 12 2.81 -7.83 -1.97
N LEU A 13 1.98 -8.78 -2.42
CA LEU A 13 1.92 -10.13 -1.85
C LEU A 13 3.27 -10.85 -1.93
N ALA A 14 3.94 -10.79 -3.07
CA ALA A 14 5.26 -11.40 -3.26
C ALA A 14 6.33 -10.81 -2.31
N SER A 15 6.18 -9.55 -1.90
CA SER A 15 7.14 -8.87 -1.02
C SER A 15 6.98 -9.12 0.49
N CYS A 16 5.89 -9.79 0.93
CA CYS A 16 5.56 -9.90 2.36
C CYS A 16 5.79 -11.30 2.97
N ASP A 17 6.45 -12.23 2.27
CA ASP A 17 6.67 -13.63 2.70
C ASP A 17 5.40 -14.35 3.18
N GLY A 18 4.24 -13.93 2.66
CA GLY A 18 2.94 -14.45 3.09
C GLY A 18 2.56 -14.09 4.53
N ARG A 19 3.08 -13.00 5.08
CA ARG A 19 2.78 -12.52 6.44
C ARG A 19 2.11 -11.15 6.41
N CYS A 20 1.23 -10.92 7.37
CA CYS A 20 0.61 -9.61 7.56
C CYS A 20 1.68 -8.57 7.94
N GLU A 21 1.76 -7.48 7.19
CA GLU A 21 2.74 -6.39 7.42
C GLU A 21 2.47 -5.58 8.70
N VAL A 22 1.35 -5.82 9.38
CA VAL A 22 0.98 -5.12 10.63
C VAL A 22 1.18 -6.01 11.84
N CYS A 23 0.65 -7.24 11.84
CA CYS A 23 0.67 -8.13 13.00
C CYS A 23 1.57 -9.37 12.85
N GLY A 24 2.21 -9.56 11.68
CA GLY A 24 3.11 -10.69 11.42
C GLY A 24 2.43 -12.05 11.22
N LYS A 25 1.10 -12.12 11.34
CA LYS A 25 0.31 -13.36 11.18
C LYS A 25 0.50 -13.96 9.78
N GLN A 26 0.66 -15.27 9.70
CA GLN A 26 0.68 -16.00 8.42
C GLN A 26 -0.66 -15.84 7.69
N LEU A 27 -0.59 -15.51 6.42
CA LEU A 27 -1.72 -15.34 5.53
C LEU A 27 -2.01 -16.67 4.83
N SER A 28 -3.28 -17.06 4.76
CA SER A 28 -3.72 -18.14 3.88
C SER A 28 -3.93 -17.59 2.46
N GLN A 29 -3.98 -18.46 1.45
CA GLN A 29 -4.17 -18.07 0.04
C GLN A 29 -5.34 -17.08 -0.17
N ASN A 30 -6.40 -17.21 0.64
CA ASN A 30 -7.62 -16.39 0.53
C ASN A 30 -7.82 -15.45 1.74
N GLY A 31 -6.84 -15.34 2.64
CA GLY A 31 -6.98 -14.68 3.94
C GLY A 31 -6.27 -13.33 4.04
N TRP A 32 -6.21 -12.55 2.97
CA TRP A 32 -5.48 -11.29 2.93
C TRP A 32 -6.20 -10.18 2.18
N GLN A 33 -5.82 -8.94 2.46
CA GLN A 33 -6.32 -7.73 1.82
C GLN A 33 -5.15 -6.86 1.37
N GLY A 34 -5.27 -6.23 0.20
CA GLY A 34 -4.38 -5.13 -0.21
C GLY A 34 -4.92 -3.79 0.28
N ALA A 35 -4.40 -3.31 1.40
CA ALA A 35 -4.78 -2.07 2.08
C ALA A 35 -3.92 -0.89 1.62
N HIS A 36 -4.52 0.26 1.31
CA HIS A 36 -3.74 1.45 0.99
C HIS A 36 -3.27 2.13 2.27
N ARG A 37 -1.95 2.38 2.41
CA ARG A 37 -1.36 3.15 3.51
C ARG A 37 -1.87 4.59 3.47
N ILE A 38 -1.80 5.24 2.31
CA ILE A 38 -2.52 6.48 2.01
C ILE A 38 -3.81 6.09 1.29
N ALA A 39 -4.95 6.25 1.98
CA ALA A 39 -6.25 5.79 1.49
C ALA A 39 -6.57 6.28 0.07
N ASN A 40 -7.09 5.38 -0.76
CA ASN A 40 -7.57 5.66 -2.11
C ASN A 40 -8.91 6.43 -2.07
N THR A 41 -8.82 7.73 -1.81
CA THR A 41 -9.96 8.65 -1.77
C THR A 41 -9.76 9.77 -2.80
N LYS A 42 -10.86 10.43 -3.22
CA LYS A 42 -10.78 11.56 -4.15
C LYS A 42 -9.84 12.67 -3.66
N PRO A 43 -9.89 13.13 -2.39
CA PRO A 43 -8.95 14.14 -1.90
C PRO A 43 -7.49 13.70 -1.97
N ASN A 44 -7.18 12.45 -1.60
CA ASN A 44 -5.82 11.93 -1.65
C ASN A 44 -5.31 11.75 -3.09
N ARG A 45 -6.17 11.34 -4.02
CA ARG A 45 -5.82 11.29 -5.45
C ARG A 45 -5.54 12.68 -6.01
N THR A 46 -6.33 13.69 -5.64
CA THR A 46 -6.05 15.09 -6.03
C THR A 46 -4.73 15.58 -5.43
N LYS A 47 -4.44 15.24 -4.18
CA LYS A 47 -3.23 15.71 -3.48
C LYS A 47 -1.95 15.03 -3.96
N TRP A 48 -1.98 13.72 -4.16
CA TRP A 48 -0.77 12.91 -4.37
C TRP A 48 -0.64 12.34 -5.78
N GLY A 49 -1.72 12.30 -6.56
CA GLY A 49 -1.74 11.71 -7.89
C GLY A 49 -1.90 10.18 -7.89
N ALA A 50 -2.37 9.64 -9.02
CA ALA A 50 -2.63 8.20 -9.18
C ALA A 50 -1.34 7.36 -9.06
N TRP A 51 -0.22 7.86 -9.59
CA TRP A 51 1.06 7.14 -9.58
C TRP A 51 1.63 6.92 -8.16
N ILE A 52 1.24 7.74 -7.17
CA ILE A 52 1.53 7.51 -5.75
C ILE A 52 0.49 6.58 -5.13
N ILE A 53 -0.80 6.87 -5.32
CA ILE A 53 -1.88 6.13 -4.65
C ILE A 53 -1.90 4.66 -5.09
N ASP A 54 -1.68 4.40 -6.37
CA ASP A 54 -1.70 3.04 -6.94
C ASP A 54 -0.31 2.37 -6.89
N HIS A 55 0.70 3.03 -6.31
CA HIS A 55 2.05 2.46 -6.21
C HIS A 55 2.08 1.24 -5.28
N PRO A 56 2.83 0.16 -5.59
CA PRO A 56 2.81 -1.05 -4.77
C PRO A 56 3.35 -0.81 -3.35
N MET A 57 4.27 0.15 -3.14
CA MET A 57 4.71 0.53 -1.79
C MET A 57 3.61 1.21 -0.96
N ASN A 58 2.60 1.80 -1.60
CA ASN A 58 1.42 2.31 -0.91
C ASN A 58 0.43 1.19 -0.54
N ILE A 59 0.64 -0.05 -1.00
CA ILE A 59 -0.21 -1.20 -0.70
C ILE A 59 0.42 -2.07 0.39
N ALA A 60 -0.29 -2.28 1.49
CA ALA A 60 0.06 -3.18 2.58
C ALA A 60 -0.78 -4.45 2.48
N ILE A 61 -0.15 -5.61 2.65
CA ILE A 61 -0.84 -6.89 2.74
C ILE A 61 -1.19 -7.16 4.20
N VAL A 62 -2.49 -7.24 4.48
CA VAL A 62 -3.02 -7.34 5.84
C VAL A 62 -4.02 -8.48 6.00
N CYS A 63 -4.10 -9.04 7.21
CA CYS A 63 -4.95 -10.21 7.49
C CYS A 63 -6.43 -9.86 7.76
N SER A 64 -6.76 -8.59 7.99
CA SER A 64 -8.09 -8.17 8.45
C SER A 64 -8.34 -6.67 8.27
N LEU A 65 -9.60 -6.26 8.36
CA LEU A 65 -9.99 -4.84 8.38
C LEU A 65 -9.39 -4.07 9.56
N GLY A 66 -9.14 -4.72 10.70
CA GLY A 66 -8.46 -4.09 11.83
C GLY A 66 -7.00 -3.75 11.49
N CYS A 67 -6.25 -4.68 10.89
CA CYS A 67 -4.89 -4.40 10.42
C CYS A 67 -4.88 -3.39 9.26
N ASN A 68 -5.89 -3.41 8.38
CA ASN A 68 -6.07 -2.41 7.34
C ASN A 68 -6.19 -0.98 7.94
N GLN A 69 -7.03 -0.81 8.96
CA GLN A 69 -7.15 0.47 9.66
C GLN A 69 -5.83 0.89 10.31
N LEU A 70 -5.11 -0.04 10.94
CA LEU A 70 -3.83 0.24 11.60
C LEU A 70 -2.71 0.64 10.63
N CYS A 71 -2.71 0.16 9.39
CA CYS A 71 -1.71 0.57 8.38
C CYS A 71 -2.05 1.90 7.69
N ASN A 72 -3.24 2.47 7.93
CA ASN A 72 -3.63 3.75 7.35
C ASN A 72 -2.86 4.90 8.01
N ILE A 73 -2.04 5.57 7.21
CA ILE A 73 -1.24 6.72 7.62
C ILE A 73 -1.83 8.06 7.15
N GLY A 74 -2.99 8.06 6.47
CA GLY A 74 -3.56 9.24 5.81
C GLY A 74 -3.74 10.48 6.69
N ASN A 75 -3.96 10.28 8.00
CA ASN A 75 -4.10 11.35 8.99
C ASN A 75 -2.77 11.79 9.61
N ASN A 76 -1.63 11.25 9.16
CA ASN A 76 -0.29 11.61 9.62
C ASN A 76 0.53 12.17 8.45
N PRO A 77 0.54 13.52 8.27
CA PRO A 77 1.23 14.15 7.15
C PRO A 77 2.71 13.79 7.03
N GLY A 78 3.42 13.65 8.16
CA GLY A 78 4.84 13.29 8.17
C GLY A 78 5.10 11.87 7.68
N LYS A 79 4.25 10.90 8.03
CA LYS A 79 4.33 9.54 7.49
C LYS A 79 3.98 9.52 5.99
N CYS A 80 2.96 10.26 5.57
CA CYS A 80 2.60 10.36 4.15
C CYS A 80 3.77 10.91 3.32
N LEU A 81 4.39 12.00 3.75
CA LEU A 81 5.53 12.62 3.05
C LEU A 81 6.73 11.67 2.96
N ARG A 82 7.02 10.91 4.02
CA ARG A 82 8.10 9.90 3.99
C ARG A 82 7.82 8.80 2.96
N LEU A 83 6.61 8.24 2.94
CA LEU A 83 6.24 7.24 1.95
C LEU A 83 6.34 7.80 0.52
N VAL A 84 5.85 9.01 0.28
CA VAL A 84 5.96 9.67 -1.03
C VAL A 84 7.41 9.86 -1.45
N LYS A 85 8.28 10.33 -0.53
CA LYS A 85 9.71 10.47 -0.78
C LYS A 85 10.34 9.13 -1.18
N GLU A 86 10.06 8.06 -0.44
CA GLU A 86 10.59 6.71 -0.74
C GLU A 86 10.13 6.21 -2.12
N ILE A 87 8.87 6.45 -2.48
CA ILE A 87 8.34 6.10 -3.81
C ILE A 87 9.07 6.89 -4.90
N VAL A 88 9.18 8.21 -4.76
CA VAL A 88 9.89 9.08 -5.73
C VAL A 88 11.34 8.63 -5.90
N GLU A 89 12.05 8.41 -4.79
CA GLU A 89 13.46 7.97 -4.82
C GLU A 89 13.63 6.61 -5.50
N LYS A 90 12.66 5.70 -5.36
CA LYS A 90 12.67 4.41 -6.05
C LYS A 90 12.42 4.56 -7.55
N GLU A 91 11.47 5.39 -7.95
CA GLU A 91 11.13 5.61 -9.36
C GLU A 91 12.25 6.34 -10.12
N ILE A 92 12.94 7.30 -9.48
CA ILE A 92 14.10 8.00 -10.06
C ILE A 92 15.21 7.03 -10.47
N LYS A 93 15.49 6.00 -9.65
CA LYS A 93 16.55 5.01 -9.93
C LYS A 93 16.34 4.16 -11.18
N LYS A 94 15.17 4.26 -11.83
CA LYS A 94 14.88 3.57 -13.10
C LYS A 94 15.42 4.32 -14.33
N PHE A 95 15.84 5.57 -14.15
CA PHE A 95 16.41 6.45 -15.17
C PHE A 95 17.90 6.68 -14.89
#